data_AF-A0AA47P5V9-F1
#
_entry.id   AF-A0AA47P5V9-F1
#
_cell.length_a   1.000
_cell.length_b   1.000
_cell.length_c   1.000
_cell.angle_alpha   90.00
_cell.angle_beta   90.00
_cell.angle_gamma   90.00
#
_symmetry.space_group_name_H-M   'P 1'
#
loop_
_entity.id
_entity.type
_entity.pdbx_description
1 polymer ?
#
loop_
_entity_poly.entity_id
_entity_poly.type
_entity_poly.pdbx_seq_one_letter_code
_entity_poly.pdbx_strand_id
1 'polypeptide(L)'
;MIHRLLEQEKAITQVLAADRSTRHLVLKWQDIDVLDAVSKALGPLLDFTDALPSENYVTVSFLRPILHLFSSELLQEKDEDADLTKTIKKSVLDYVMAKYSDPEVADLINMASFLDPRFRTQHLSQEEILVIKARVVREGESLSAMPSGPAAATSETSPQSAEKAQGQATEENQRKKQKKSWKLFQANSCC
;
A
#
# COMPACT_ATOMS: atom_id res chain seq x y z
N MET A 1 -7.63 -4.61 15.67
CA MET A 1 -7.87 -4.61 17.13
C MET A 1 -8.75 -3.44 17.55
N ILE A 2 -8.37 -2.19 17.25
CA ILE A 2 -9.13 -0.98 17.61
C ILE A 2 -10.57 -1.02 17.06
N HIS A 3 -10.75 -1.43 15.81
CA HIS A 3 -12.09 -1.57 15.22
C HIS A 3 -13.01 -2.50 16.04
N ARG A 4 -12.50 -3.67 16.46
CA ARG A 4 -13.25 -4.61 17.30
C ARG A 4 -13.56 -4.05 18.69
N LEU A 5 -12.64 -3.24 19.24
CA LEU A 5 -12.83 -2.58 20.52
C LEU A 5 -13.99 -1.58 20.45
N LEU A 6 -14.08 -0.81 19.36
CA LEU A 6 -15.19 0.12 19.10
C LEU A 6 -16.51 -0.64 18.84
N GLU A 7 -16.48 -1.73 18.08
CA GLU A 7 -17.67 -2.58 17.85
C GLU A 7 -18.24 -3.18 19.14
N GLN A 8 -17.37 -3.56 20.08
CA GLN A 8 -17.74 -4.24 21.33
C GLN A 8 -17.82 -3.29 22.53
N GLU A 9 -17.73 -1.98 22.33
CA GLU A 9 -17.65 -0.95 23.38
C GLU A 9 -18.73 -1.16 24.46
N LYS A 10 -19.99 -1.34 24.07
CA LYS A 10 -21.11 -1.52 25.00
C LYS A 10 -20.96 -2.77 25.87
N ALA A 11 -20.48 -3.87 25.30
CA ALA A 11 -20.27 -5.12 26.03
C ALA A 11 -19.11 -4.98 27.02
N ILE A 12 -18.03 -4.31 26.60
CA ILE A 12 -16.85 -4.08 27.43
C ILE A 12 -17.19 -3.16 28.60
N THR A 13 -17.89 -2.05 28.34
CA THR A 13 -18.34 -1.11 29.37
C THR A 13 -19.27 -1.78 30.39
N GLN A 14 -20.16 -2.68 29.97
CA GLN A 14 -21.01 -3.44 30.89
C GLN A 14 -20.21 -4.36 31.81
N VAL A 15 -19.23 -5.09 31.27
CA VAL A 15 -18.37 -5.99 32.05
C VAL A 15 -17.50 -5.20 33.04
N LEU A 16 -16.89 -4.11 32.59
CA LEU A 16 -16.04 -3.25 33.43
C LEU A 16 -16.82 -2.47 34.49
N ALA A 17 -18.07 -2.10 34.22
CA ALA A 17 -18.93 -1.43 35.20
C ALA A 17 -19.45 -2.38 36.29
N ALA A 18 -19.64 -3.66 35.94
CA ALA A 18 -20.14 -4.69 36.86
C ALA A 18 -19.12 -4.99 37.98
N ASP A 19 -17.83 -5.00 37.67
CA ASP A 19 -16.77 -5.26 38.65
C ASP A 19 -16.26 -3.98 39.34
N ARG A 20 -16.22 -3.99 40.67
CA ARG A 20 -15.82 -2.84 41.50
C ARG A 20 -14.35 -2.49 41.32
N SER A 21 -13.50 -3.46 40.98
CA SER A 21 -12.06 -3.23 40.81
C SER A 21 -11.74 -2.54 39.49
N THR A 22 -12.51 -2.81 38.42
CA THR A 22 -12.24 -2.35 37.05
C THR A 22 -13.07 -1.17 36.59
N ARG A 23 -14.01 -0.67 37.41
CA ARG A 23 -14.84 0.53 37.12
C ARG A 23 -14.07 1.77 36.68
N HIS A 24 -12.84 1.94 37.15
CA HIS A 24 -12.00 3.09 36.79
C HIS A 24 -11.42 3.00 35.36
N LEU A 25 -11.52 1.83 34.71
CA LEU A 25 -11.07 1.56 33.34
C LEU A 25 -12.19 1.72 32.30
N VAL A 26 -13.40 2.10 32.72
CA VAL A 26 -14.50 2.37 31.79
C VAL A 26 -14.08 3.52 30.87
N LEU A 27 -14.05 3.22 29.57
CA LEU A 27 -13.71 4.17 28.52
C LEU A 27 -14.66 5.36 28.57
N LYS A 28 -14.09 6.57 28.59
CA LYS A 28 -14.86 7.80 28.48
C LYS A 28 -15.11 8.11 27.00
N TRP A 29 -16.04 9.03 26.75
CA TRP A 29 -16.31 9.54 25.40
C TRP A 29 -15.03 10.07 24.71
N GLN A 30 -14.13 10.70 25.47
CA GLN A 30 -12.84 11.20 24.96
C GLN A 30 -11.93 10.07 24.47
N ASP A 31 -11.88 8.95 25.21
CA ASP A 31 -11.07 7.80 24.84
C ASP A 31 -11.63 7.15 23.55
N ILE A 32 -12.96 7.09 23.44
CA ILE A 32 -13.65 6.57 22.26
C ILE A 32 -13.37 7.44 21.03
N ASP A 33 -13.44 8.77 21.16
CA ASP A 33 -13.15 9.71 20.07
C ASP A 33 -11.70 9.58 19.57
N VAL A 34 -10.74 9.42 20.48
CA VAL A 34 -9.33 9.18 20.10
C VAL A 34 -9.18 7.85 19.37
N LEU A 35 -9.81 6.79 19.86
CA LEU A 35 -9.77 5.47 19.21
C LEU A 35 -10.42 5.48 17.83
N ASP A 36 -11.53 6.20 17.67
CA ASP A 36 -12.20 6.39 16.38
C ASP A 36 -11.33 7.18 15.40
N ALA A 37 -10.71 8.27 15.85
CA ALA A 37 -9.77 9.06 15.04
C ALA A 37 -8.57 8.25 14.55
N VAL A 38 -8.00 7.40 15.41
CA VAL A 38 -6.89 6.48 15.06
C VAL A 38 -7.39 5.39 14.09
N SER A 39 -8.57 4.83 14.34
CA SER A 39 -9.17 3.81 13.46
C SER A 39 -9.43 4.36 12.07
N LYS A 40 -9.92 5.59 11.94
CA LYS A 40 -10.16 6.27 10.66
C LYS A 40 -8.87 6.59 9.93
N ALA A 41 -7.81 6.99 10.65
CA ALA A 41 -6.50 7.25 10.05
C ALA A 41 -5.85 5.98 9.47
N LEU A 42 -5.90 4.87 10.22
CA LEU A 42 -5.20 3.63 9.88
C LEU A 42 -6.06 2.64 9.06
N GLY A 43 -7.38 2.82 9.03
CA GLY A 43 -8.30 1.95 8.28
C GLY A 43 -7.95 1.80 6.80
N PRO A 44 -7.74 2.90 6.05
CA PRO A 44 -7.35 2.82 4.63
C PRO A 44 -6.02 2.07 4.40
N LEU A 45 -5.07 2.19 5.33
CA LEU A 45 -3.79 1.47 5.27
C LEU A 45 -3.95 -0.03 5.54
N LEU A 46 -4.88 -0.39 6.44
CA LEU A 46 -5.25 -1.78 6.67
C LEU A 46 -5.89 -2.39 5.42
N ASP A 47 -6.88 -1.73 4.82
CA ASP A 47 -7.53 -2.19 3.60
C ASP A 47 -6.54 -2.34 2.44
N PHE A 48 -5.60 -1.39 2.32
CA PHE A 48 -4.52 -1.47 1.35
C PHE A 48 -3.62 -2.68 1.61
N THR A 49 -3.19 -2.90 2.86
CA THR A 49 -2.32 -4.03 3.22
C THR A 49 -3.01 -5.38 3.07
N ASP A 50 -4.32 -5.46 3.31
CA ASP A 50 -5.10 -6.67 3.08
C ASP A 50 -5.31 -6.95 1.58
N ALA A 51 -5.25 -5.91 0.74
CA ALA A 51 -5.37 -6.02 -0.71
C ALA A 51 -4.00 -6.23 -1.41
N LEU A 52 -2.89 -5.82 -0.80
CA LEU A 52 -1.52 -6.00 -1.33
C LEU A 52 -1.19 -7.46 -1.71
N PRO A 53 -1.51 -8.49 -0.89
CA PRO A 53 -1.27 -9.89 -1.23
C PRO A 53 -2.06 -10.41 -2.42
N SER A 54 -3.02 -9.62 -2.95
CA SER A 54 -3.81 -10.03 -4.11
C SER A 54 -3.03 -9.91 -5.42
N GLU A 55 -1.92 -9.18 -5.44
CA GLU A 55 -1.04 -9.10 -6.59
C GLU A 55 -0.04 -10.27 -6.61
N ASN A 56 0.08 -10.92 -7.78
CA ASN A 56 0.95 -12.09 -7.91
C ASN A 56 2.45 -11.73 -7.87
N TYR A 57 2.81 -10.47 -8.16
CA TYR A 57 4.19 -10.00 -8.22
C TYR A 57 4.30 -8.54 -7.76
N VAL A 58 4.85 -8.34 -6.57
CA VAL A 58 5.25 -7.01 -6.09
C VAL A 58 6.66 -6.72 -6.64
N THR A 59 6.72 -5.86 -7.65
CA THR A 59 7.96 -5.43 -8.31
C THR A 59 8.34 -4.00 -7.91
N VAL A 60 9.60 -3.62 -8.08
CA VAL A 60 10.07 -2.25 -7.76
C VAL A 60 9.31 -1.18 -8.55
N SER A 61 8.83 -1.52 -9.75
CA SER A 61 7.95 -0.68 -10.57
C SER A 61 6.59 -0.35 -9.95
N PHE A 62 6.15 -1.10 -8.93
CA PHE A 62 4.89 -0.83 -8.22
C PHE A 62 5.03 0.27 -7.17
N LEU A 63 6.27 0.57 -6.76
CA LEU A 63 6.53 1.49 -5.67
C LEU A 63 6.14 2.93 -6.02
N ARG A 64 6.37 3.37 -7.27
CA ARG A 64 5.94 4.72 -7.71
C ARG A 64 4.42 4.89 -7.66
N PRO A 65 3.60 3.99 -8.26
CA PRO A 65 2.15 4.02 -8.09
C PRO A 65 1.69 4.05 -6.63
N ILE A 66 2.31 3.26 -5.75
CA ILE A 66 1.95 3.24 -4.32
C ILE A 66 2.24 4.58 -3.65
N LEU A 67 3.43 5.15 -3.87
CA LEU A 67 3.80 6.45 -3.29
C LEU A 67 2.86 7.56 -3.76
N HIS A 68 2.45 7.53 -5.02
CA HIS A 68 1.43 8.42 -5.54
C HIS A 68 0.08 8.20 -4.83
N LEU A 69 -0.42 6.95 -4.78
CA LEU A 69 -1.68 6.60 -4.11
C LEU A 69 -1.72 7.03 -2.63
N PHE A 70 -0.60 6.91 -1.93
CA PHE A 70 -0.48 7.34 -0.53
C PHE A 70 -0.63 8.85 -0.41
N SER A 71 -0.02 9.61 -1.33
CA SER A 71 -0.06 11.06 -1.33
C SER A 71 -1.39 11.64 -1.83
N SER A 72 -2.02 10.99 -2.80
CA SER A 72 -3.20 11.51 -3.51
C SER A 72 -4.53 11.07 -2.90
N GLU A 73 -4.59 9.87 -2.30
CA GLU A 73 -5.88 9.29 -1.88
C GLU A 73 -5.87 8.77 -0.43
N LEU A 74 -4.92 7.89 -0.09
CA LEU A 74 -4.99 7.14 1.17
C LEU A 74 -4.65 7.99 2.40
N LEU A 75 -3.62 8.83 2.30
CA LEU A 75 -3.16 9.69 3.40
C LEU A 75 -3.46 11.17 3.14
N GLN A 76 -4.26 11.48 2.12
CA GLN A 76 -4.72 12.84 1.88
C GLN A 76 -5.56 13.32 3.07
N GLU A 77 -5.30 14.56 3.49
CA GLU A 77 -6.11 15.25 4.48
C GLU A 77 -7.49 15.54 3.91
N LYS A 78 -8.52 15.11 4.63
CA LYS A 78 -9.90 15.53 4.34
C LYS A 78 -10.29 16.58 5.35
N ASP A 79 -11.02 17.60 4.92
CA ASP A 79 -11.42 18.70 5.82
C ASP A 79 -12.25 18.20 7.01
N GLU A 80 -13.06 17.16 6.79
CA GLU A 80 -13.89 16.46 7.78
C GLU A 80 -13.11 15.62 8.81
N ASP A 81 -11.80 15.42 8.61
CA ASP A 81 -10.99 14.62 9.52
C ASP A 81 -10.68 15.39 10.81
N ALA A 82 -10.69 14.69 11.94
CA ALA A 82 -10.20 15.22 13.21
C ALA A 82 -8.72 15.60 13.13
N ASP A 83 -8.30 16.60 13.91
CA ASP A 83 -6.90 17.08 13.92
C ASP A 83 -5.89 15.96 14.20
N LEU A 84 -6.25 15.02 15.08
CA LEU A 84 -5.44 13.83 15.35
C LEU A 84 -5.32 12.93 14.11
N THR A 85 -6.40 12.70 13.38
CA THR A 85 -6.40 11.93 12.14
C THR A 85 -5.51 12.57 11.08
N LYS A 86 -5.59 13.90 10.90
CA LYS A 86 -4.71 14.67 9.99
C LYS A 86 -3.24 14.53 10.39
N THR A 87 -2.94 14.67 11.68
CA THR A 87 -1.57 14.55 12.21
C THR A 87 -0.99 13.15 11.99
N ILE A 88 -1.77 12.09 12.23
CA ILE A 88 -1.33 10.71 12.01
C ILE A 88 -1.07 10.48 10.51
N LYS A 89 -1.99 10.90 9.64
CA LYS A 89 -1.83 10.77 8.18
C LYS A 89 -0.55 11.46 7.68
N LYS A 90 -0.32 12.71 8.10
CA LYS A 90 0.93 13.45 7.80
C LYS A 90 2.17 12.71 8.29
N SER A 91 2.18 12.31 9.56
CA SER A 91 3.35 11.64 10.14
C SER A 91 3.69 10.35 9.41
N VAL A 92 2.68 9.57 8.99
CA VAL A 92 2.90 8.36 8.21
C VAL A 92 3.38 8.68 6.80
N LEU A 93 2.76 9.67 6.14
CA LEU A 93 3.14 10.09 4.80
C LEU A 93 4.59 10.59 4.77
N ASP A 94 4.94 11.47 5.69
CA ASP A 94 6.30 12.02 5.84
C ASP A 94 7.31 10.92 6.11
N TYR A 95 6.97 9.94 6.96
CA TYR A 95 7.85 8.80 7.22
C TYR A 95 8.10 7.98 5.95
N VAL A 96 7.06 7.66 5.19
CA VAL A 96 7.19 6.86 3.96
C VAL A 96 7.96 7.63 2.89
N MET A 97 7.64 8.91 2.67
CA MET A 97 8.34 9.75 1.70
C MET A 97 9.81 9.94 2.07
N ALA A 98 10.12 10.11 3.35
CA ALA A 98 11.50 10.20 3.83
C ALA A 98 12.29 8.90 3.56
N LYS A 99 11.66 7.72 3.59
CA LYS A 99 12.34 6.44 3.30
C LYS A 99 12.75 6.28 1.84
N TYR A 100 12.07 6.94 0.92
CA TYR A 100 12.34 6.89 -0.52
C TYR A 100 12.84 8.23 -1.06
N SER A 101 13.36 9.08 -0.17
CA SER A 101 13.86 10.42 -0.52
C SER A 101 15.26 10.43 -1.13
N ASP A 102 15.97 9.29 -1.08
CA ASP A 102 17.27 9.14 -1.72
C ASP A 102 17.15 9.27 -3.25
N PRO A 103 17.84 10.25 -3.88
CA PRO A 103 17.79 10.47 -5.32
C PRO A 103 18.11 9.22 -6.15
N GLU A 104 19.08 8.40 -5.73
CA GLU A 104 19.46 7.20 -6.49
C GLU A 104 18.34 6.15 -6.48
N VAL A 105 17.69 6.00 -5.33
CA VAL A 105 16.55 5.08 -5.16
C VAL A 105 15.33 5.60 -5.93
N ALA A 106 15.06 6.91 -5.87
CA ALA A 106 13.98 7.53 -6.62
C ALA A 106 14.17 7.35 -8.14
N ASP A 107 15.39 7.56 -8.64
CA ASP A 107 15.72 7.35 -10.06
C ASP A 107 15.56 5.89 -10.49
N LEU A 108 15.96 4.94 -9.63
CA LEU A 108 15.76 3.52 -9.87
C LEU A 108 14.26 3.16 -9.94
N ILE A 109 13.47 3.66 -8.99
CA ILE A 109 12.02 3.44 -8.93
C ILE A 109 11.34 4.02 -10.17
N ASN A 110 11.70 5.24 -10.55
CA ASN A 110 11.17 5.93 -11.71
C ASN A 110 11.51 5.18 -13.02
N MET A 111 12.75 4.70 -13.16
CA MET A 111 13.18 3.89 -14.29
C MET A 111 12.43 2.56 -14.37
N ALA A 112 12.34 1.83 -13.25
CA ALA A 112 11.63 0.56 -13.18
C ALA A 112 10.14 0.73 -13.52
N SER A 113 9.52 1.80 -13.04
CA SER A 113 8.11 2.11 -13.31
C SER A 113 7.86 2.49 -14.78
N PHE A 114 8.80 3.21 -15.39
CA PHE A 114 8.74 3.58 -16.81
C PHE A 114 8.87 2.36 -17.73
N LEU A 115 9.76 1.42 -17.39
CA LEU A 115 9.99 0.20 -18.16
C LEU A 115 8.88 -0.84 -17.97
N ASP A 116 8.08 -0.74 -16.91
CA ASP A 116 6.96 -1.65 -16.68
C ASP A 116 5.75 -1.28 -17.57
N PRO A 117 5.29 -2.18 -18.45
CA PRO A 117 4.16 -1.92 -19.34
C PRO A 117 2.85 -1.60 -18.62
N ARG A 118 2.70 -2.00 -17.34
CA ARG A 118 1.50 -1.76 -16.53
C ARG A 118 1.36 -0.28 -16.14
N PHE A 119 2.46 0.39 -15.84
CA PHE A 119 2.46 1.74 -15.28
C PHE A 119 2.94 2.80 -16.29
N ARG A 120 4.03 2.51 -17.01
CA ARG A 120 4.64 3.41 -18.01
C ARG A 120 4.80 4.83 -17.48
N THR A 121 4.00 5.76 -17.98
CA THR A 121 4.06 7.20 -17.70
C THR A 121 2.95 7.70 -16.77
N GLN A 122 2.08 6.82 -16.27
CA GLN A 122 0.84 7.22 -15.59
C GLN A 122 1.07 7.94 -14.26
N HIS A 123 2.18 7.66 -13.57
CA HIS A 123 2.48 8.22 -12.25
C HIS A 123 3.77 9.08 -12.24
N LEU A 124 4.22 9.50 -13.42
CA LEU A 124 5.42 10.32 -13.62
C LEU A 124 5.02 11.68 -14.20
N SER A 125 5.68 12.74 -13.74
CA SER A 125 5.51 14.06 -14.31
C SER A 125 6.10 14.13 -15.72
N GLN A 126 5.66 15.11 -16.50
CA GLN A 126 6.15 15.30 -17.88
C GLN A 126 7.66 15.59 -17.91
N GLU A 127 8.20 16.24 -16.88
CA GLU A 127 9.62 16.52 -16.70
C GLU A 127 10.40 15.23 -16.38
N GLU A 128 9.89 14.42 -15.43
CA GLU A 128 10.49 13.13 -15.07
C GLU A 128 10.56 12.19 -16.29
N ILE A 129 9.50 12.15 -17.10
CA ILE A 129 9.45 11.33 -18.31
C ILE A 129 10.54 11.71 -19.32
N LEU A 130 10.82 13.00 -19.50
CA LEU A 130 11.85 13.47 -20.43
C LEU A 130 13.25 13.05 -19.98
N VAL A 131 13.54 13.20 -18.69
CA VAL A 131 14.83 12.79 -18.08
C VAL A 131 15.03 11.28 -18.20
N ILE A 132 14.00 10.50 -17.88
CA ILE A 132 14.05 9.04 -17.94
C ILE A 132 14.22 8.56 -19.38
N LYS A 133 13.48 9.12 -20.34
CA LYS A 133 13.63 8.77 -21.77
C LYS A 133 15.05 9.01 -22.27
N ALA A 134 15.64 10.17 -21.95
CA ALA A 134 17.01 10.49 -22.34
C ALA A 134 18.02 9.49 -21.76
N ARG A 135 17.81 9.06 -20.51
CA ARG A 135 18.64 8.06 -19.84
C ARG A 135 18.46 6.66 -20.45
N VAL A 136 17.24 6.21 -20.72
CA VAL A 136 16.95 4.91 -21.36
C VAL A 136 17.63 4.82 -22.73
N VAL A 137 17.55 5.88 -23.54
CA VAL A 137 18.20 5.91 -24.86
C VAL A 137 19.71 5.78 -24.71
N ARG A 138 20.32 6.55 -23.80
CA ARG A 138 21.77 6.49 -23.52
C ARG A 138 22.22 5.09 -23.08
N GLU A 139 21.50 4.47 -22.14
CA GLU A 139 21.83 3.12 -21.66
C GLU A 139 21.59 2.05 -22.73
N GLY A 140 20.53 2.19 -23.53
CA GLY A 140 20.26 1.29 -24.66
C GLY A 140 21.34 1.34 -25.74
N GLU A 141 21.84 2.53 -26.08
CA GLU A 141 22.96 2.71 -27.01
C GLU A 141 24.25 2.07 -26.47
N SER A 142 24.51 2.20 -25.17
CA SER A 142 25.66 1.57 -24.51
C SER A 142 25.59 0.04 -24.50
N LEU A 143 24.40 -0.54 -24.38
CA LEU A 143 24.20 -2.00 -24.41
C LEU A 143 24.37 -2.57 -25.83
N SER A 144 23.95 -1.82 -26.86
CA SER A 144 24.14 -2.18 -28.27
C SER A 144 25.61 -2.17 -28.69
N ALA A 145 26.45 -1.38 -28.01
CA ALA A 145 27.89 -1.29 -28.26
C ALA A 145 28.73 -2.43 -27.62
N MET A 146 28.12 -3.32 -26.83
CA MET A 146 28.80 -4.48 -26.25
C MET A 146 28.75 -5.69 -27.21
N PRO A 147 29.88 -6.36 -27.49
CA PRO A 147 29.87 -7.57 -28.31
C PRO A 147 29.12 -8.70 -27.59
N SER A 148 28.18 -9.33 -28.30
CA SER A 148 27.40 -10.48 -27.82
C SER A 148 28.32 -11.66 -27.49
N GLY A 149 28.57 -11.90 -26.21
CA GLY A 149 29.15 -13.14 -25.67
C GLY A 149 28.08 -14.24 -25.52
N PRO A 150 28.47 -15.53 -25.56
CA PRO A 150 27.54 -16.63 -25.79
C PRO A 150 26.53 -16.82 -24.65
N ALA A 151 25.28 -17.03 -25.05
CA ALA A 151 24.14 -17.32 -24.19
C ALA A 151 24.42 -18.50 -23.25
N ALA A 152 24.57 -18.21 -21.96
CA ALA A 152 24.43 -19.22 -20.91
C ALA A 152 22.94 -19.35 -20.58
N ALA A 153 22.32 -20.38 -21.15
CA ALA A 153 21.01 -20.84 -20.74
C ALA A 153 21.08 -21.35 -19.30
N THR A 154 20.63 -20.56 -18.33
CA THR A 154 20.20 -21.07 -17.02
C THR A 154 18.69 -21.14 -17.03
N SER A 155 18.21 -22.35 -17.28
CA SER A 155 16.86 -22.81 -17.02
C SER A 155 16.50 -22.56 -15.54
N GLU A 156 15.63 -21.59 -15.30
CA GLU A 156 14.99 -21.42 -14.00
C GLU A 156 13.83 -22.43 -13.89
N THR A 157 14.08 -23.44 -13.06
CA THR A 157 13.08 -24.39 -12.58
C THR A 157 11.98 -23.65 -11.84
N SER A 158 10.78 -23.73 -12.39
CA SER A 158 9.52 -23.34 -11.77
C SER A 158 9.25 -24.23 -10.53
N PRO A 159 8.97 -23.67 -9.33
CA PRO A 159 8.36 -24.45 -8.27
C PRO A 159 6.87 -24.58 -8.54
N GLN A 160 6.50 -25.76 -9.04
CA GLN A 160 5.12 -26.21 -9.14
C GLN A 160 4.39 -26.10 -7.81
N SER A 161 3.14 -25.67 -7.92
CA SER A 161 2.12 -25.65 -6.88
C SER A 161 1.95 -27.03 -6.25
N ALA A 162 2.06 -27.11 -4.93
CA ALA A 162 1.56 -28.24 -4.15
C ALA A 162 0.20 -27.85 -3.56
N GLU A 163 -0.85 -28.43 -4.14
CA GLU A 163 -2.23 -28.34 -3.71
C GLU A 163 -2.45 -29.21 -2.45
N LYS A 164 -2.99 -28.62 -1.38
CA LYS A 164 -3.77 -29.36 -0.39
C LYS A 164 -5.07 -28.62 -0.11
N ALA A 165 -6.14 -29.25 -0.54
CA ALA A 165 -7.53 -28.87 -0.32
C ALA A 165 -7.91 -29.02 1.17
N GLN A 166 -8.40 -27.94 1.77
CA GLN A 166 -9.52 -27.91 2.73
C GLN A 166 -9.78 -26.46 3.18
N GLY A 167 -10.83 -25.82 2.62
CA GLY A 167 -11.24 -24.45 2.99
C GLY A 167 -11.87 -23.58 1.90
N GLN A 168 -12.36 -24.15 0.80
CA GLN A 168 -12.55 -23.42 -0.48
C GLN A 168 -13.73 -22.43 -0.55
N ALA A 169 -14.69 -22.41 0.38
CA ALA A 169 -15.84 -21.49 0.26
C ALA A 169 -15.56 -20.07 0.80
N THR A 170 -14.73 -19.94 1.84
CA THR A 170 -14.50 -18.67 2.54
C THR A 170 -13.33 -17.89 1.93
N GLU A 171 -12.25 -18.59 1.58
CA GLU A 171 -11.04 -17.99 0.99
C GLU A 171 -11.28 -17.49 -0.42
N GLU A 172 -12.02 -18.23 -1.27
CA GLU A 172 -12.29 -17.78 -2.64
C GLU A 172 -13.16 -16.51 -2.67
N ASN A 173 -14.09 -16.38 -1.70
CA ASN A 173 -14.92 -15.21 -1.56
C ASN A 173 -14.14 -14.00 -1.00
N GLN A 174 -13.21 -14.24 -0.06
CA GLN A 174 -12.26 -13.23 0.41
C GLN A 174 -11.33 -12.78 -0.71
N ARG A 175 -10.78 -13.70 -1.51
CA ARG A 175 -9.90 -13.39 -2.63
C ARG A 175 -10.62 -12.64 -3.75
N LYS A 176 -11.89 -12.96 -4.01
CA LYS A 176 -12.76 -12.20 -4.93
C LYS A 176 -13.07 -10.79 -4.39
N LYS A 177 -13.29 -10.63 -3.09
CA LYS A 177 -13.50 -9.32 -2.45
C LYS A 177 -12.23 -8.47 -2.46
N GLN A 178 -11.08 -9.08 -2.15
CA GLN A 178 -9.76 -8.45 -2.21
C GLN A 178 -9.43 -8.01 -3.65
N LYS A 179 -9.64 -8.87 -4.65
CA LYS A 179 -9.46 -8.50 -6.08
C LYS A 179 -10.37 -7.35 -6.52
N LYS A 180 -11.60 -7.26 -6.00
CA LYS A 180 -12.51 -6.14 -6.31
C LYS A 180 -12.04 -4.84 -5.64
N SER A 181 -11.62 -4.90 -4.38
CA SER A 181 -11.05 -3.76 -3.64
C SER A 181 -9.81 -3.23 -4.35
N TRP A 182 -8.92 -4.14 -4.76
CA TRP A 182 -7.68 -3.80 -5.44
C TRP A 182 -7.89 -3.20 -6.84
N LYS A 183 -8.89 -3.70 -7.59
CA LYS A 183 -9.33 -3.05 -8.84
C LYS A 183 -9.93 -1.67 -8.61
N LEU A 184 -10.54 -1.42 -7.46
CA LEU A 184 -11.04 -0.08 -7.09
C LEU A 184 -9.87 0.87 -6.84
N PHE A 185 -8.83 0.42 -6.11
CA PHE A 185 -7.62 1.21 -5.90
C PHE A 185 -6.87 1.50 -7.20
N GLN A 186 -6.76 0.52 -8.11
CA GLN A 186 -6.18 0.75 -9.44
C GLN A 186 -7.03 1.68 -10.32
N ALA A 187 -8.36 1.62 -10.21
CA ALA A 187 -9.25 2.48 -11.00
C ALA A 187 -9.25 3.93 -10.49
N ASN A 188 -9.15 4.15 -9.18
CA ASN A 188 -9.09 5.50 -8.61
C ASN A 188 -7.73 6.17 -8.84
N SER A 189 -6.63 5.41 -8.88
CA SER A 189 -5.31 5.93 -9.27
C SER A 189 -5.19 6.26 -10.77
N CYS A 190 -6.26 6.10 -11.55
CA CYS A 190 -6.27 6.23 -13.01
C CYS A 190 -6.87 7.56 -13.50
N CYS A 191 -6.97 8.58 -12.64
CA CYS A 191 -7.44 9.93 -12.98
C CYS A 191 -6.46 11.02 -12.54
#